data_AF-A0A815DHF1-F1
#
_entry.id   AF-A0A815DHF1-F1
#
_cell.length_a   1.000
_cell.length_b   1.000
_cell.length_c   1.000
_cell.angle_alpha   90.00
_cell.angle_beta   90.00
_cell.angle_gamma   90.00
#
_symmetry.space_group_name_H-M   'P 1'
#
loop_
_entity.id
_entity.type
_entity.pdbx_description
1 polymer ?
#
loop_
_entity_poly.entity_id
_entity_poly.type
_entity_poly.pdbx_seq_one_letter_code
_entity_poly.pdbx_strand_id
1 'polypeptide(L)'
;MRELLRQTRIRVSRNKARNMFGIIDEYNVLKLDEVFIQHTRLNDHEDKDTNNKGEKTSILHNCKVVVTKNPCYHPGDIRTFTVVNHEELKHLKDVIVFSQQDDCPASHQISGFDLDDGFQKYFRIE
;
A
#
# COMPACT_ATOMS: atom_id res chain seq x y z
N MET A 1 28.38 -13.79 4.24
CA MET A 1 27.31 -12.91 4.78
C MET A 1 26.44 -12.27 3.70
N ARG A 2 27.00 -11.67 2.63
CA ARG A 2 26.20 -11.06 1.52
C ARG A 2 25.30 -12.04 0.75
N GLU A 3 25.72 -13.30 0.64
CA GLU A 3 24.99 -14.33 -0.10
C GLU A 3 23.74 -14.82 0.64
N LEU A 4 23.82 -14.98 1.97
CA LEU A 4 22.68 -15.25 2.85
C LEU A 4 21.65 -14.10 2.80
N LEU A 5 22.11 -12.84 2.84
CA LEU A 5 21.23 -11.68 2.69
C LEU A 5 20.55 -11.60 1.31
N ARG A 6 21.15 -12.20 0.27
CA ARG A 6 20.54 -12.27 -1.06
C ARG A 6 19.48 -13.37 -1.13
N GLN A 7 19.68 -14.48 -0.42
CA GLN A 7 18.74 -15.59 -0.34
C GLN A 7 17.50 -15.25 0.51
N THR A 8 17.64 -14.38 1.51
CA THR A 8 16.50 -13.94 2.36
C THR A 8 15.67 -12.82 1.73
N ARG A 9 16.08 -12.24 0.59
CA ARG A 9 15.30 -11.24 -0.14
C ARG A 9 14.21 -11.90 -0.97
N ILE A 10 12.97 -11.79 -0.50
CA ILE A 10 11.80 -12.17 -1.28
C ILE A 10 11.64 -11.16 -2.42
N ARG A 11 11.82 -11.62 -3.66
CA ARG A 11 11.53 -10.83 -4.85
C ARG A 11 10.04 -10.90 -5.14
N VAL A 12 9.34 -9.80 -4.87
CA VAL A 12 7.93 -9.64 -5.21
C VAL A 12 7.83 -8.97 -6.57
N SER A 13 6.87 -9.39 -7.41
CA SER A 13 6.61 -8.76 -8.71
C SER A 13 6.33 -7.26 -8.54
N ARG A 14 6.78 -6.43 -9.47
CA ARG A 14 6.69 -4.95 -9.39
C ARG A 14 5.27 -4.43 -9.15
N ASN A 15 4.26 -5.15 -9.65
CA ASN A 15 2.85 -4.79 -9.50
C ASN A 15 2.17 -5.40 -8.26
N LYS A 16 2.86 -6.25 -7.49
CA LYS A 16 2.32 -6.94 -6.31
C LYS A 16 2.72 -6.30 -4.98
N ALA A 17 3.82 -5.54 -4.94
CA ALA A 17 4.26 -4.82 -3.75
C ALA A 17 5.06 -3.57 -4.10
N ARG A 18 4.85 -2.49 -3.35
CA ARG A 18 5.62 -1.24 -3.47
C ARG A 18 5.70 -0.51 -2.13
N ASN A 19 6.64 0.43 -2.07
CA ASN A 19 6.68 1.44 -1.01
C ASN A 19 5.82 2.63 -1.46
N MET A 20 4.91 3.10 -0.61
CA MET A 20 4.02 4.24 -0.86
C MET A 20 3.90 5.08 0.42
N PHE A 21 3.46 6.32 0.29
CA PHE A 21 3.14 7.14 1.46
C PHE A 21 1.77 6.80 2.02
N GLY A 22 1.62 6.87 3.33
CA GLY A 22 0.33 6.76 3.99
C GLY A 22 -0.26 8.11 4.28
N ILE A 23 -1.55 8.25 4.02
CA ILE A 23 -2.33 9.44 4.37
C ILE A 23 -3.62 9.01 5.07
N ILE A 24 -4.22 9.94 5.83
CA ILE A 24 -5.54 9.72 6.42
C ILE A 24 -6.63 10.00 5.38
N ASP A 25 -7.72 9.27 5.46
CA ASP A 25 -8.97 9.57 4.79
C ASP A 25 -9.67 10.81 5.38
N GLU A 26 -9.47 11.96 4.74
CA GLU A 26 -10.13 13.21 5.12
C GLU A 26 -11.64 13.23 4.83
N TYR A 27 -12.13 12.33 3.98
CA TYR A 27 -13.55 12.24 3.61
C TYR A 27 -14.35 11.32 4.54
N ASN A 28 -13.66 10.54 5.37
CA ASN A 28 -14.26 9.60 6.32
C ASN A 28 -15.21 8.58 5.65
N VAL A 29 -14.84 8.10 4.46
CA VAL A 29 -15.58 7.12 3.65
C VAL A 29 -15.13 5.69 3.89
N LEU A 30 -13.89 5.48 4.33
CA LEU A 30 -13.31 4.16 4.64
C LEU A 30 -13.70 3.71 6.05
N LYS A 31 -14.02 2.42 6.23
CA LYS A 31 -14.29 1.81 7.55
C LYS A 31 -13.02 1.25 8.19
N LEU A 32 -13.16 0.78 9.42
CA LEU A 32 -12.12 0.05 10.14
C LEU A 32 -11.57 -1.11 9.29
N ASP A 33 -10.23 -1.25 9.26
CA ASP A 33 -9.49 -2.24 8.46
C ASP A 33 -9.66 -2.12 6.94
N GLU A 34 -10.25 -1.02 6.44
CA GLU A 34 -10.31 -0.70 5.02
C GLU A 34 -9.25 0.34 4.64
N VAL A 35 -8.67 0.15 3.46
CA VAL A 35 -7.71 1.09 2.86
C VAL A 35 -8.05 1.34 1.40
N PHE A 36 -7.69 2.52 0.92
CA PHE A 36 -7.69 2.81 -0.50
C PHE A 36 -6.26 2.76 -1.04
N ILE A 37 -6.05 1.98 -2.12
CA ILE A 37 -4.76 1.87 -2.79
C ILE A 37 -4.95 2.02 -4.30
N GLN A 38 -4.40 3.12 -4.82
CA GLN A 38 -4.32 3.39 -6.24
C GLN A 38 -2.88 3.68 -6.60
N HIS A 39 -2.44 3.11 -7.73
CA HIS A 39 -1.05 3.22 -8.12
C HIS A 39 -0.84 3.26 -9.61
N THR A 40 0.27 3.86 -10.02
CA THR A 40 0.68 3.89 -11.43
C THR A 40 1.24 2.52 -11.83
N ARG A 41 0.72 1.92 -12.90
CA ARG A 41 1.31 0.70 -13.47
C ARG A 41 2.67 1.07 -14.06
N LEU A 42 3.72 0.42 -13.58
CA LEU A 42 5.01 0.49 -14.24
C LEU A 42 4.94 -0.46 -15.43
N ASN A 43 5.10 0.08 -16.64
CA ASN A 43 5.21 -0.75 -17.84
C ASN A 43 6.42 -1.66 -17.66
N ASP A 44 6.18 -2.97 -17.57
CA ASP A 44 7.24 -3.94 -17.86
C ASP A 44 7.56 -3.77 -19.35
N HIS A 45 8.85 -3.84 -19.70
CA HIS A 45 9.40 -3.43 -20.99
C HIS A 45 8.96 -4.28 -22.21
N GLU A 46 7.78 -4.90 -22.17
CA GLU A 46 7.27 -5.86 -23.17
C GLU A 46 5.96 -5.45 -23.88
N ASP A 47 5.35 -4.31 -23.55
CA ASP A 47 4.21 -3.79 -24.33
C ASP A 47 4.73 -2.96 -25.53
N LYS A 48 5.11 -3.65 -26.61
CA LYS A 48 5.50 -3.03 -27.89
C LYS A 48 4.35 -2.44 -28.71
N ASP A 49 3.10 -2.61 -28.29
CA ASP A 49 1.94 -2.18 -29.07
C ASP A 49 0.91 -1.47 -28.19
N THR A 50 0.99 -0.14 -28.11
CA THR A 50 -0.13 0.78 -28.39
C THR A 50 0.24 2.21 -28.00
N ASN A 51 -0.06 3.14 -28.91
CA ASN A 51 0.02 4.59 -28.78
C ASN A 51 -0.89 5.21 -27.71
N ASN A 52 -1.15 4.53 -26.59
CA ASN A 52 -1.87 5.10 -25.45
C ASN A 52 -0.89 5.55 -24.37
N LYS A 53 -0.40 6.78 -24.55
CA LYS A 53 0.36 7.60 -23.61
C LYS A 53 -0.47 8.01 -22.37
N GLY A 54 -1.39 7.17 -21.91
CA GLY A 54 -2.16 7.39 -20.70
C GLY A 54 -1.46 6.72 -19.53
N GLU A 55 -1.27 7.46 -18.43
CA GLU A 55 -0.91 6.89 -17.14
C GLU A 55 -1.91 5.78 -16.78
N LYS A 56 -1.58 4.51 -17.04
CA LYS A 56 -2.44 3.39 -16.69
C LYS A 56 -2.40 3.23 -15.16
N THR A 57 -3.31 3.88 -14.45
CA THR A 57 -3.49 3.67 -13.01
C THR A 57 -4.17 2.34 -12.77
N SER A 58 -3.60 1.50 -11.90
CA SER A 58 -4.28 0.31 -11.38
C SER A 58 -4.90 0.66 -10.04
N ILE A 59 -6.22 0.56 -9.97
CA ILE A 59 -6.94 0.58 -8.71
C ILE A 59 -7.03 -0.87 -8.24
N LEU A 60 -6.60 -1.13 -7.00
CA LEU A 60 -6.84 -2.40 -6.34
C LEU A 60 -8.26 -2.36 -5.75
N HIS A 61 -9.01 -3.44 -5.88
CA HIS A 61 -10.39 -3.53 -5.39
C HIS A 61 -10.69 -4.92 -4.88
N ASN A 62 -11.41 -5.01 -3.75
CA ASN A 62 -11.86 -6.25 -3.12
C ASN A 62 -10.74 -7.30 -2.96
N CYS A 63 -9.55 -6.85 -2.56
CA CYS A 63 -8.43 -7.74 -2.26
C CYS A 63 -7.84 -7.43 -0.89
N LYS A 64 -7.24 -8.45 -0.26
CA LYS A 64 -6.50 -8.28 0.98
C LYS A 64 -5.06 -7.87 0.70
N VAL A 65 -4.56 -6.93 1.49
CA VAL A 65 -3.18 -6.46 1.44
C VAL A 65 -2.57 -6.52 2.82
N VAL A 66 -1.30 -6.89 2.89
CA VAL A 66 -0.48 -6.70 4.09
C VAL A 66 0.22 -5.36 3.95
N VAL A 67 0.06 -4.48 4.93
CA VAL A 67 0.83 -3.25 5.05
C VAL A 67 1.84 -3.42 6.17
N THR A 68 3.08 -3.00 5.93
CA THR A 68 4.15 -3.03 6.90
C THR A 68 4.88 -1.70 6.99
N LYS A 69 5.44 -1.42 8.18
CA LYS A 69 6.51 -0.41 8.29
C LYS A 69 7.77 -0.90 7.59
N ASN A 70 8.57 0.06 7.14
CA ASN A 70 9.85 -0.20 6.52
C ASN A 70 10.94 0.65 7.18
N PRO A 71 11.80 0.08 8.04
CA PRO A 71 11.95 -1.35 8.37
C PRO A 71 10.84 -1.88 9.31
N CYS A 72 10.58 -3.18 9.27
CA CYS A 72 9.62 -3.87 10.15
C CYS A 72 10.39 -4.51 11.31
N TYR A 73 10.21 -4.03 12.54
CA TYR A 73 10.95 -4.49 13.74
C TYR A 73 10.09 -5.32 14.68
N HIS A 74 8.79 -5.02 14.76
CA HIS A 74 7.85 -5.66 15.67
C HIS A 74 6.76 -6.42 14.91
N PRO A 75 6.19 -7.50 15.47
CA PRO A 75 5.04 -8.18 14.87
C PRO A 75 3.83 -7.25 14.66
N GLY A 76 3.69 -6.22 15.50
CA GLY A 76 2.68 -5.18 15.35
C GLY A 76 2.95 -4.21 14.18
N ASP A 77 4.12 -4.24 13.56
CA ASP A 77 4.43 -3.44 12.36
C ASP A 77 3.83 -4.03 11.09
N ILE A 78 3.11 -5.16 11.18
CA ILE A 78 2.46 -5.88 10.08
C ILE A 78 0.97 -5.94 10.35
N ARG A 79 0.15 -5.42 9.43
CA ARG A 79 -1.31 -5.51 9.52
C ARG A 79 -1.91 -5.84 8.17
N THR A 80 -3.03 -6.57 8.18
CA THR A 80 -3.78 -6.91 6.97
C THR A 80 -4.98 -5.98 6.85
N PHE A 81 -5.18 -5.42 5.67
CA PHE A 81 -6.29 -4.53 5.35
C PHE A 81 -7.06 -5.04 4.13
N THR A 82 -8.30 -4.61 4.01
CA THR A 82 -9.13 -4.84 2.83
C THR A 82 -9.09 -3.60 1.93
N VAL A 83 -8.75 -3.78 0.66
CA VAL A 83 -8.74 -2.67 -0.29
C VAL A 83 -10.14 -2.42 -0.83
N VAL A 84 -10.65 -1.22 -0.59
CA VAL A 84 -11.96 -0.75 -1.08
C VAL A 84 -11.74 0.47 -1.97
N ASN A 85 -12.55 0.58 -3.02
CA ASN A 85 -12.50 1.69 -3.98
C ASN A 85 -13.66 2.65 -3.72
N HIS A 86 -13.33 3.92 -3.49
CA HIS A 86 -14.29 5.01 -3.32
C HIS A 86 -14.02 6.08 -4.38
N GLU A 87 -15.09 6.66 -4.94
CA GLU A 87 -14.94 7.65 -6.02
C GLU A 87 -14.28 8.95 -5.54
N GLU A 88 -14.58 9.30 -4.29
CA GLU A 88 -14.06 10.42 -3.54
C GLU A 88 -12.53 10.37 -3.45
N LEU A 89 -11.94 9.16 -3.38
CA LEU A 89 -10.51 8.94 -3.20
C LEU A 89 -9.75 8.69 -4.53
N LYS A 90 -10.45 8.59 -5.67
CA LYS A 90 -9.82 8.27 -6.99
C LYS A 90 -8.78 9.29 -7.46
N HIS A 91 -8.81 10.51 -6.92
CA HIS A 91 -7.82 11.54 -7.24
C HIS A 91 -6.45 11.27 -6.57
N LEU A 92 -6.43 10.46 -5.50
CA LEU A 92 -5.23 10.09 -4.77
C LEU A 92 -4.50 8.96 -5.53
N LYS A 93 -3.23 9.18 -5.87
CA LYS A 93 -2.39 8.25 -6.64
C LYS A 93 -1.08 7.99 -5.90
N ASP A 94 -0.60 6.75 -5.97
CA ASP A 94 0.67 6.29 -5.40
C ASP A 94 0.79 6.50 -3.87
N VAL A 95 -0.38 6.44 -3.20
CA VAL A 95 -0.53 6.55 -1.74
C VAL A 95 -1.44 5.43 -1.21
N ILE A 96 -1.30 5.13 0.07
CA ILE A 96 -2.23 4.31 0.85
C ILE A 96 -3.06 5.26 1.70
N VAL A 97 -4.38 5.20 1.57
CA VAL A 97 -5.29 5.98 2.41
C VAL A 97 -5.81 5.07 3.51
N PHE A 98 -5.64 5.47 4.76
CA PHE A 98 -6.15 4.76 5.93
C PHE A 98 -7.42 5.41 6.43
N SER A 99 -8.36 4.60 6.94
CA SER A 99 -9.55 5.12 7.60
C SER A 99 -9.21 6.01 8.79
N GLN A 100 -9.98 7.08 8.97
CA GLN A 100 -9.95 7.87 10.20
C GLN A 100 -10.74 7.21 11.34
N GLN A 101 -11.59 6.21 11.03
CA GLN A 101 -12.48 5.53 11.98
C GLN A 101 -11.78 4.41 12.78
N ASP A 102 -10.45 4.38 12.81
CA ASP A 102 -9.73 3.49 13.71
C ASP A 102 -10.10 3.84 15.17
N ASP A 103 -10.87 2.97 15.82
CA ASP A 103 -11.36 3.09 17.22
C ASP A 103 -10.24 3.08 18.28
N CYS A 104 -8.99 3.15 17.82
CA CYS A 104 -7.78 3.26 18.60
C CYS A 104 -6.87 4.26 17.87
N PRO A 105 -6.36 5.32 18.53
CA PRO A 105 -5.48 6.29 17.88
C PRO A 105 -4.32 5.55 17.21
N ALA A 106 -4.00 5.93 15.97
CA ALA A 106 -3.02 5.30 15.07
C ALA A 106 -1.65 4.93 15.74
N SER A 107 -1.33 5.57 16.86
CA SER A 107 -0.19 5.26 17.73
C SER A 107 -0.19 3.85 18.35
N HIS A 108 -1.36 3.24 18.62
CA HIS A 108 -1.47 1.94 19.32
C HIS A 108 -1.63 0.72 18.41
N GLN A 109 -2.07 0.88 17.17
CA GLN A 109 -2.39 -0.27 16.30
C GLN A 109 -1.22 -0.70 15.39
N ILE A 110 -0.27 0.18 15.13
CA ILE A 110 1.02 -0.15 14.52
C ILE A 110 2.07 0.66 15.29
N SER A 111 2.65 0.11 16.36
CA SER A 111 3.54 0.77 17.35
C SER A 111 4.22 2.04 16.83
N GLY A 112 3.63 3.21 17.07
CA GLY A 112 4.13 4.52 16.64
C GLY A 112 3.99 4.83 15.15
N PHE A 113 2.83 4.59 14.54
CA PHE A 113 2.56 4.98 13.14
C PHE A 113 2.39 6.50 13.11
N ASP A 114 3.51 7.22 13.17
CA ASP A 114 3.50 8.61 12.76
C ASP A 114 3.28 8.62 11.25
N LEU A 115 2.28 9.37 10.80
CA LEU A 115 2.07 9.61 9.37
C LEU A 115 3.24 10.38 8.76
N ASP A 116 4.06 11.00 9.63
CA ASP A 116 5.32 11.67 9.29
C ASP A 116 6.51 10.70 9.20
N ASP A 117 6.40 9.46 9.70
CA ASP A 117 7.52 8.52 9.84
C ASP A 117 7.56 7.51 8.67
N GLY A 118 7.69 8.07 7.47
CA GLY A 118 8.27 7.37 6.31
C GLY A 118 7.38 6.40 5.52
N PHE A 119 7.94 5.93 4.40
CA PHE A 119 7.28 5.09 3.40
C PHE A 119 6.77 3.76 3.97
N GLN A 120 5.51 3.44 3.67
CA GLN A 120 4.89 2.16 4.01
C GLN A 120 5.00 1.18 2.86
N LYS A 121 5.25 -0.07 3.19
CA LYS A 121 5.26 -1.16 2.21
C LYS A 121 3.92 -1.84 2.24
N TYR A 122 3.35 -2.09 1.07
CA TYR A 122 2.22 -3.01 0.97
C TYR A 122 2.58 -4.23 0.11
N PHE A 123 1.93 -5.34 0.41
CA PHE A 123 2.02 -6.60 -0.31
C PHE A 123 0.61 -7.10 -0.58
N ARG A 124 0.28 -7.41 -1.83
CA ARG A 124 -0.98 -8.06 -2.17
C ARG A 124 -0.91 -9.55 -1.81
N ILE A 125 -1.90 -10.04 -1.06
CA ILE A 125 -2.07 -11.46 -0.77
C ILE A 125 -2.98 -12.05 -1.86
N GLU A 126 -2.54 -13.13 -2.51
CA GLU A 126 -3.35 -13.96 -3.41
C GLU A 126 -3.79 -15.24 -2.70
#